data_AF-A0A8J6QM96-F1
#
_entry.id   AF-A0A8J6QM96-F1
#
_cell.length_a   1.000
_cell.length_b   1.000
_cell.length_c   1.000
_cell.angle_alpha   90.00
_cell.angle_beta   90.00
_cell.angle_gamma   90.00
#
_symmetry.space_group_name_H-M   'P 1'
#
loop_
_entity.id
_entity.type
_entity.pdbx_description
1 polymer ?
#
loop_
_entity_poly.entity_id
_entity_poly.type
_entity_poly.pdbx_seq_one_letter_code
_entity_poly.pdbx_strand_id
1 'polypeptide(L)'
;MIVGYNHNVSYRGKTFHVQTEDSGPLRPQLVTLLYLGGTIISSKKTVYADIIKVDHLDKVVEELAKEQHKGMLRGLTRGEFDQRIAELGIALEPAPVKAEEAVRPVAQTLDDPGERVTEETAAGSADHSSAAIVAEPGIDKFKKSKPTEPSLEQLIYAYLTAGQKGS
;
A
#
# COMPACT_ATOMS: atom_id res chain seq x y z
N MET A 1 14.66 -0.98 0.26
CA MET A 1 13.70 -0.31 -0.66
C MET A 1 12.32 -0.73 -0.24
N ILE A 2 11.43 0.25 -0.06
CA ILE A 2 10.08 0.02 0.49
C ILE A 2 9.04 -0.32 -0.58
N VAL A 3 7.91 -0.89 -0.16
CA VAL A 3 6.72 -1.00 -1.00
C VAL A 3 6.10 0.39 -1.18
N GLY A 4 5.85 0.80 -2.43
CA GLY A 4 5.30 2.12 -2.74
C GLY A 4 3.87 2.32 -2.19
N TYR A 5 3.54 3.56 -1.81
CA TYR A 5 2.20 3.93 -1.36
C TYR A 5 1.36 4.43 -2.53
N ASN A 6 0.15 3.88 -2.69
CA ASN A 6 -0.77 4.23 -3.77
C ASN A 6 -2.18 4.47 -3.22
N HIS A 7 -2.77 5.63 -3.51
CA HIS A 7 -4.15 5.94 -3.14
C HIS A 7 -4.88 6.72 -4.25
N ASN A 8 -6.11 6.32 -4.52
CA ASN A 8 -7.08 7.15 -5.25
C ASN A 8 -7.86 8.01 -4.26
N VAL A 9 -8.02 9.30 -4.54
CA VAL A 9 -8.79 10.24 -3.71
C VAL A 9 -9.76 11.04 -4.56
N SER A 10 -11.04 10.99 -4.20
CA SER A 10 -12.06 11.85 -4.77
C SER A 10 -12.02 13.24 -4.12
N TYR A 11 -11.82 14.27 -4.93
CA TYR A 11 -11.79 15.67 -4.50
C TYR A 11 -12.43 16.57 -5.57
N ARG A 12 -13.34 17.46 -5.16
CA ARG A 12 -14.03 18.44 -6.02
C ARG A 12 -14.53 17.86 -7.37
N GLY A 13 -15.23 16.72 -7.28
CA GLY A 13 -15.83 16.02 -8.42
C GLY A 13 -14.87 15.19 -9.28
N LYS A 14 -13.60 15.04 -8.90
CA LYS A 14 -12.58 14.30 -9.67
C LYS A 14 -11.81 13.29 -8.82
N THR A 15 -11.36 12.20 -9.44
CA THR A 15 -10.52 11.18 -8.77
C THR A 15 -9.05 11.42 -9.10
N PHE A 16 -8.30 11.85 -8.11
CA PHE A 16 -6.85 12.02 -8.16
C PHE A 16 -6.15 10.73 -7.77
N HIS A 17 -4.93 10.55 -8.28
CA HIS A 17 -4.05 9.45 -7.92
C HIS A 17 -2.82 10.00 -7.21
N VAL A 18 -2.49 9.47 -6.03
CA VAL A 18 -1.25 9.78 -5.32
C VAL A 18 -0.41 8.52 -5.25
N GLN A 19 0.83 8.60 -5.74
CA GLN A 19 1.81 7.52 -5.72
C GLN A 19 3.09 8.01 -5.05
N THR A 20 3.66 7.23 -4.12
CA THR A 20 4.96 7.49 -3.50
C THR A 20 5.87 6.28 -3.66
N GLU A 21 7.07 6.49 -4.18
CA GLU A 21 8.07 5.44 -4.40
C GLU A 21 9.45 5.82 -3.87
N ASP A 22 10.21 4.79 -3.52
CA ASP A 22 11.62 4.85 -3.15
C ASP A 22 12.50 4.46 -4.33
N SER A 23 13.47 5.30 -4.67
CA SER A 23 14.49 5.01 -5.69
C SER A 23 15.62 4.10 -5.19
N GLY A 24 15.64 3.76 -3.90
CA GLY A 24 16.60 2.87 -3.26
C GLY A 24 17.97 3.49 -2.97
N PRO A 25 18.88 2.76 -2.31
CA PRO A 25 20.12 3.31 -1.77
C PRO A 25 21.12 3.84 -2.81
N LEU A 26 21.06 3.36 -4.07
CA LEU A 26 21.90 3.88 -5.16
C LEU A 26 21.50 5.33 -5.56
N ARG A 27 20.25 5.71 -5.31
CA ARG A 27 19.72 7.04 -5.58
C ARG A 27 18.76 7.38 -4.43
N PRO A 28 19.26 7.77 -3.25
CA PRO A 28 18.49 7.86 -2.01
C PRO A 28 17.49 9.03 -2.05
N GLN A 29 16.36 8.81 -2.73
CA GLN A 29 15.28 9.77 -2.87
C GLN A 29 13.92 9.07 -2.78
N LEU A 30 12.98 9.74 -2.14
CA LEU A 30 11.55 9.44 -2.18
C LEU A 30 10.87 10.40 -3.16
N VAL A 31 10.04 9.88 -4.04
CA VAL A 31 9.30 10.67 -5.03
C VAL A 31 7.81 10.42 -4.84
N THR A 32 7.04 11.48 -4.58
CA THR A 32 5.57 11.46 -4.56
C THR A 32 5.04 12.25 -5.73
N LEU A 33 4.07 11.67 -6.45
CA LEU A 33 3.46 12.25 -7.64
C LEU A 33 1.95 12.28 -7.44
N LEU A 34 1.35 13.45 -7.66
CA LEU A 34 -0.09 13.69 -7.69
C LEU A 34 -0.52 13.81 -9.15
N TYR A 35 -1.43 12.93 -9.57
CA TYR A 35 -1.96 12.89 -10.93
C TYR A 35 -3.47 13.08 -10.98
N LEU A 36 -3.95 13.53 -12.13
CA LEU A 36 -5.33 13.41 -12.56
C LEU A 36 -5.36 12.93 -14.02
N GLY A 37 -5.97 11.77 -14.28
CA GLY A 37 -6.15 11.26 -15.65
C GLY A 37 -4.85 11.17 -16.48
N GLY A 38 -3.72 10.84 -15.84
CA GLY A 38 -2.39 10.80 -16.47
C GLY A 38 -1.62 12.13 -16.48
N THR A 39 -2.26 13.26 -16.17
CA THR A 39 -1.58 14.56 -16.03
C THR A 39 -0.96 14.70 -14.65
N ILE A 40 0.33 15.04 -14.56
CA ILE A 40 0.99 15.38 -13.29
C ILE A 40 0.54 16.78 -12.86
N ILE A 41 -0.09 16.87 -11.70
CA ILE A 41 -0.51 18.13 -11.07
C ILE A 41 0.62 18.68 -10.20
N SER A 42 1.25 17.81 -9.41
CA SER A 42 2.31 18.18 -8.46
C SER A 42 3.26 17.01 -8.23
N SER A 43 4.50 17.33 -7.90
CA SER A 43 5.52 16.37 -7.47
C SER A 43 6.21 16.85 -6.20
N LYS A 44 6.58 15.90 -5.33
CA LYS A 44 7.44 16.15 -4.17
C LYS A 44 8.58 15.15 -4.18
N LYS A 45 9.80 15.65 -4.04
CA LYS A 45 11.02 14.85 -3.92
C LYS A 45 11.71 15.17 -2.60
N THR A 46 12.07 14.14 -1.85
CA THR A 46 12.90 14.25 -0.64
C THR A 46 14.11 13.37 -0.82
N VAL A 47 15.32 13.95 -0.70
CA VAL A 47 16.58 13.20 -0.71
C VAL A 47 16.90 12.81 0.72
N TYR A 48 17.35 11.56 0.93
CA TYR A 48 17.65 11.00 2.25
C TYR A 48 19.11 10.51 2.37
N ALA A 49 20.00 11.02 1.51
CA ALA A 49 21.42 10.64 1.45
C ALA A 49 22.13 10.72 2.81
N ASP A 50 21.79 11.71 3.63
CA ASP A 50 22.42 11.97 4.93
C ASP A 50 22.14 10.86 5.97
N ILE A 51 21.02 10.13 5.82
CA ILE A 51 20.63 9.04 6.71
C ILE A 51 20.95 7.64 6.16
N ILE A 52 21.60 7.51 4.99
CA ILE A 52 21.82 6.20 4.35
C ILE A 52 22.65 5.20 5.18
N LYS A 53 23.36 5.69 6.22
CA LYS A 53 24.20 4.88 7.13
C LYS A 53 23.53 4.56 8.48
N VAL A 54 22.28 4.95 8.70
CA VAL A 54 21.59 4.65 9.96
C VAL A 54 21.18 3.18 10.04
N ASP A 55 21.21 2.63 11.25
CA ASP A 55 20.60 1.33 11.52
C ASP A 55 19.10 1.37 11.22
N HIS A 56 18.57 0.25 10.69
CA HIS A 56 17.17 0.11 10.28
C HIS A 56 16.70 1.13 9.22
N LEU A 57 17.58 1.56 8.29
CA LEU A 57 17.27 2.48 7.18
C LEU A 57 15.90 2.24 6.52
N ASP A 58 15.54 0.99 6.18
CA ASP A 58 14.27 0.68 5.53
C ASP A 58 13.04 1.14 6.35
N LYS A 59 13.08 1.07 7.69
CA LYS A 59 11.99 1.57 8.55
C LYS A 59 11.90 3.09 8.51
N VAL A 60 13.05 3.77 8.57
CA VAL A 60 13.11 5.25 8.54
C VAL A 60 12.62 5.77 7.18
N VAL A 61 13.00 5.10 6.09
CA VAL A 61 12.52 5.41 4.73
C VAL A 61 11.02 5.11 4.59
N GLU A 62 10.50 4.04 5.20
CA GLU A 62 9.07 3.73 5.24
C GLU A 62 8.28 4.85 5.94
N GLU A 63 8.70 5.25 7.14
CA GLU A 63 8.04 6.32 7.90
C GLU A 63 8.07 7.66 7.14
N LEU A 64 9.20 8.03 6.57
CA LEU A 64 9.36 9.24 5.76
C LEU A 64 8.48 9.22 4.50
N ALA A 65 8.38 8.07 3.81
CA ALA A 65 7.53 7.90 2.65
C ALA A 65 6.03 7.98 3.01
N LYS A 66 5.65 7.38 4.13
CA LYS A 66 4.29 7.41 4.69
C LYS A 66 3.88 8.82 5.11
N GLU A 67 4.79 9.58 5.70
CA GLU A 67 4.58 10.98 6.02
C GLU A 67 4.45 11.83 4.74
N GLN A 68 5.39 11.70 3.80
CA GLN A 68 5.36 12.44 2.53
C GLN A 68 4.06 12.18 1.76
N HIS A 69 3.63 10.91 1.69
CA HIS A 69 2.38 10.51 1.07
C HIS A 69 1.16 11.13 1.75
N LYS A 70 1.06 11.02 3.09
CA LYS A 70 -0.02 11.66 3.87
C LYS A 70 -0.01 13.19 3.72
N GLY A 71 1.17 13.80 3.58
CA GLY A 71 1.33 15.23 3.29
C GLY A 71 0.67 15.61 1.97
N MET A 72 0.95 14.87 0.89
CA MET A 72 0.34 15.10 -0.43
C MET A 72 -1.19 14.93 -0.40
N LEU A 73 -1.69 13.87 0.25
CA LEU A 73 -3.14 13.64 0.42
C LEU A 73 -3.84 14.79 1.16
N ARG A 74 -3.22 15.32 2.23
CA ARG A 74 -3.73 16.48 2.99
C ARG A 74 -3.65 17.77 2.18
N GLY A 75 -2.59 17.99 1.42
CA GLY A 75 -2.46 19.18 0.56
C GLY A 75 -3.56 19.22 -0.51
N LEU A 76 -3.86 18.06 -1.12
CA LEU A 76 -4.97 17.91 -2.04
C LEU A 76 -6.32 18.23 -1.38
N THR A 77 -6.64 17.63 -0.24
CA THR A 77 -7.95 17.85 0.40
C THR A 77 -8.11 19.25 1.00
N ARG A 78 -7.00 19.97 1.28
CA ARG A 78 -6.99 21.40 1.64
C ARG A 78 -7.07 22.36 0.44
N GLY A 79 -7.01 21.85 -0.79
CA GLY A 79 -7.06 22.69 -2.01
C GLY A 79 -5.75 23.41 -2.34
N GLU A 80 -4.61 22.98 -1.79
CA GLU A 80 -3.29 23.60 -2.03
C GLU A 80 -2.87 23.56 -3.51
N PHE A 81 -3.46 22.66 -4.29
CA PHE A 81 -3.20 22.51 -5.72
C PHE A 81 -4.28 23.13 -6.62
N ASP A 82 -5.34 23.73 -6.08
CA ASP A 82 -6.50 24.19 -6.86
C ASP A 82 -6.13 25.22 -7.92
N GLN A 83 -5.26 26.17 -7.58
CA GLN A 83 -4.73 27.14 -8.54
C GLN A 83 -3.97 26.43 -9.67
N ARG A 84 -3.10 25.47 -9.33
CA ARG A 84 -2.30 24.72 -10.31
C ARG A 84 -3.16 23.85 -11.22
N ILE A 85 -4.24 23.30 -10.68
CA ILE A 85 -5.24 22.52 -11.43
C ILE A 85 -6.00 23.44 -12.40
N ALA A 86 -6.39 24.64 -11.96
CA ALA A 86 -7.04 25.64 -12.82
C ALA A 86 -6.12 26.14 -13.95
N GLU A 87 -4.84 26.39 -13.67
CA GLU A 87 -3.82 26.74 -14.68
C GLU A 87 -3.65 25.67 -15.77
N LEU A 88 -3.87 24.40 -15.42
CA LEU A 88 -3.85 23.27 -16.34
C LEU A 88 -5.18 23.10 -17.12
N GLY A 89 -6.12 24.04 -16.99
CA GLY A 89 -7.42 24.01 -17.68
C GLY A 89 -8.43 23.02 -17.11
N ILE A 90 -8.17 22.46 -15.92
CA ILE A 90 -9.01 21.44 -15.30
C ILE A 90 -10.05 22.11 -14.39
N ALA A 91 -11.31 22.17 -14.84
CA ALA A 91 -12.40 22.74 -14.07
C ALA A 91 -12.79 21.84 -12.88
N LEU A 92 -12.60 22.31 -11.64
CA LEU A 92 -13.01 21.63 -10.41
C LEU A 92 -14.41 22.06 -9.98
N GLU A 93 -15.25 21.11 -9.57
CA GLU A 93 -16.57 21.41 -8.98
C GLU A 93 -16.41 22.30 -7.75
N PRO A 94 -17.38 23.18 -7.40
CA PRO A 94 -17.34 23.87 -6.11
C PRO A 94 -17.21 22.86 -4.97
N ALA A 95 -16.44 23.20 -3.93
CA ALA A 95 -16.32 22.33 -2.77
C ALA A 95 -17.72 22.05 -2.19
N PRO A 96 -18.06 20.79 -1.86
CA PRO A 96 -19.37 20.50 -1.29
C PRO A 96 -19.50 21.28 0.02
N VAL A 97 -20.48 22.19 0.06
CA VAL A 97 -20.84 22.89 1.30
C VAL A 97 -21.34 21.81 2.24
N LYS A 98 -20.48 21.38 3.17
CA LYS A 98 -20.82 20.32 4.10
C LYS A 98 -21.84 20.88 5.08
N ALA A 99 -23.13 20.72 4.73
CA ALA A 99 -24.23 21.02 5.61
C ALA A 99 -23.98 20.31 6.95
N GLU A 100 -24.20 21.04 8.04
CA GLU A 100 -23.84 20.65 9.38
C GLU A 100 -24.63 19.40 9.79
N GLU A 101 -23.96 18.24 9.73
CA GLU A 101 -24.61 16.95 9.87
C GLU A 101 -24.97 16.72 11.35
N ALA A 102 -26.28 16.84 11.63
CA ALA A 102 -26.81 17.00 12.96
C ALA A 102 -26.34 15.93 13.96
N VAL A 103 -25.94 16.40 15.14
CA VAL A 103 -25.64 15.57 16.31
C VAL A 103 -26.86 14.70 16.64
N ARG A 104 -26.76 13.39 16.39
CA ARG A 104 -27.71 12.40 16.91
C ARG A 104 -27.21 11.93 18.28
N PRO A 105 -27.92 12.21 19.39
CA PRO A 105 -27.56 11.62 20.67
C PRO A 105 -27.91 10.12 20.65
N VAL A 106 -26.91 9.25 20.71
CA VAL A 106 -27.12 7.85 21.08
C VAL A 106 -27.36 7.82 22.58
N ALA A 107 -28.63 7.80 22.97
CA ALA A 107 -29.01 7.59 24.36
C ALA A 107 -28.59 6.17 24.78
N GLN A 108 -27.75 6.09 25.81
CA GLN A 108 -27.47 4.85 26.51
C GLN A 108 -28.48 4.67 27.65
N THR A 109 -29.27 3.61 27.57
CA THR A 109 -29.90 2.93 28.72
C THR A 109 -29.20 1.57 28.80
N LEU A 110 -28.53 1.22 29.92
CA LEU A 110 -29.11 0.51 31.06
C LEU A 110 -29.84 -0.78 30.59
N ASP A 111 -29.53 -1.99 31.10
CA ASP A 111 -29.49 -2.33 32.53
C ASP A 111 -28.42 -3.40 32.93
N ASP A 112 -28.06 -3.38 34.21
CA ASP A 112 -27.39 -4.46 34.99
C ASP A 112 -28.44 -5.06 35.96
N PRO A 113 -28.44 -6.39 36.22
CA PRO A 113 -28.33 -6.80 37.63
C PRO A 113 -27.63 -8.16 37.91
N GLY A 114 -26.70 -8.15 38.87
CA GLY A 114 -26.34 -9.16 39.92
C GLY A 114 -26.48 -10.70 39.71
N GLU A 115 -25.48 -11.55 40.06
CA GLU A 115 -25.13 -12.01 41.44
C GLU A 115 -25.75 -13.43 41.76
N ARG A 116 -25.15 -14.49 42.37
CA ARG A 116 -23.96 -14.74 43.25
C ARG A 116 -23.50 -16.25 43.23
N VAL A 117 -22.21 -16.55 43.52
CA VAL A 117 -21.57 -17.84 44.02
C VAL A 117 -21.76 -19.17 43.24
N THR A 118 -20.94 -20.25 43.34
CA THR A 118 -19.90 -20.83 44.27
C THR A 118 -18.71 -21.40 43.45
N GLU A 119 -17.42 -21.47 43.87
CA GLU A 119 -16.74 -22.40 44.83
C GLU A 119 -16.86 -23.90 44.40
N GLU A 120 -15.86 -24.81 44.33
CA GLU A 120 -14.38 -24.84 44.44
C GLU A 120 -13.85 -26.20 43.85
N THR A 121 -12.52 -26.37 43.71
CA THR A 121 -11.70 -27.62 43.88
C THR A 121 -10.94 -28.20 42.67
N ALA A 122 -9.62 -28.34 42.88
CA ALA A 122 -8.70 -29.44 42.49
C ALA A 122 -8.50 -29.85 41.00
N ALA A 123 -7.37 -30.42 40.57
CA ALA A 123 -5.96 -30.46 41.04
C ALA A 123 -5.09 -31.18 39.98
N GLY A 124 -3.75 -31.01 40.02
CA GLY A 124 -2.76 -31.72 39.19
C GLY A 124 -2.38 -30.97 37.90
N SER A 125 -1.13 -30.58 37.63
CA SER A 125 0.15 -31.33 37.59
C SER A 125 0.18 -32.43 36.50
N ALA A 126 1.24 -32.60 35.71
CA ALA A 126 2.59 -32.02 35.76
C ALA A 126 3.19 -31.78 34.36
N ASP A 127 4.14 -30.83 34.28
CA ASP A 127 5.14 -30.76 33.22
C ASP A 127 6.29 -31.70 33.56
N HIS A 128 6.74 -32.54 32.60
CA HIS A 128 8.14 -32.95 32.47
C HIS A 128 8.44 -33.61 31.11
N SER A 129 9.16 -32.87 30.25
CA SER A 129 10.38 -33.27 29.52
C SER A 129 10.57 -34.72 29.01
N SER A 130 10.85 -34.89 27.71
CA SER A 130 12.16 -35.41 27.22
C SER A 130 12.30 -35.33 25.68
N ALA A 131 13.53 -35.48 25.19
CA ALA A 131 13.96 -35.25 23.80
C ALA A 131 14.01 -36.51 22.91
N ALA A 132 14.02 -36.33 21.58
CA ALA A 132 14.82 -37.15 20.66
C ALA A 132 15.00 -36.49 19.27
N ILE A 133 16.22 -36.59 18.74
CA ILE A 133 16.64 -36.22 17.38
C ILE A 133 16.76 -37.49 16.52
N VAL A 134 16.15 -37.52 15.32
CA VAL A 134 16.51 -38.43 14.22
C VAL A 134 16.27 -37.70 12.88
N ALA A 135 17.16 -37.89 11.91
CA ALA A 135 17.08 -37.27 10.58
C ALA A 135 17.00 -38.31 9.46
N GLU A 136 16.22 -37.98 8.40
CA GLU A 136 16.36 -38.44 6.99
C GLU A 136 16.20 -39.97 6.71
N PRO A 137 15.92 -40.42 5.45
CA PRO A 137 15.91 -39.67 4.18
C PRO A 137 14.59 -39.73 3.39
N GLY A 138 14.44 -38.83 2.41
CA GLY A 138 13.29 -38.80 1.50
C GLY A 138 13.44 -39.60 0.20
N ILE A 139 12.31 -39.91 -0.45
CA ILE A 139 12.17 -40.04 -1.91
C ILE A 139 10.81 -39.44 -2.31
N ASP A 140 10.79 -38.21 -2.82
CA ASP A 140 9.59 -37.60 -3.39
C ASP A 140 9.68 -37.59 -4.93
N LYS A 141 9.05 -38.58 -5.57
CA LYS A 141 9.08 -38.78 -7.04
C LYS A 141 7.76 -38.40 -7.69
N PHE A 142 7.44 -37.10 -7.77
CA PHE A 142 6.37 -36.63 -8.69
C PHE A 142 6.65 -35.22 -9.27
N LYS A 143 7.61 -35.13 -10.20
CA LYS A 143 7.85 -33.92 -10.99
C LYS A 143 7.09 -33.97 -12.33
N LYS A 144 5.80 -33.63 -12.30
CA LYS A 144 4.98 -33.49 -13.51
C LYS A 144 5.34 -32.16 -14.19
N SER A 145 6.11 -32.20 -15.28
CA SER A 145 6.45 -31.02 -16.06
C SER A 145 5.20 -30.37 -16.64
N LYS A 146 4.99 -29.08 -16.36
CA LYS A 146 4.00 -28.25 -17.07
C LYS A 146 4.47 -28.04 -18.52
N PRO A 147 3.55 -27.79 -19.48
CA PRO A 147 3.93 -27.32 -20.81
C PRO A 147 4.72 -26.01 -20.68
N THR A 148 5.85 -25.92 -21.36
CA THR A 148 6.61 -24.67 -21.45
C THR A 148 5.85 -23.72 -22.36
N GLU A 149 5.30 -22.65 -21.81
CA GLU A 149 4.74 -21.56 -22.62
C GLU A 149 5.86 -20.94 -23.48
N PRO A 150 5.58 -20.55 -24.74
CA PRO A 150 6.59 -19.95 -25.60
C PRO A 150 7.15 -18.67 -24.97
N SER A 151 8.45 -18.48 -25.06
CA SER A 151 9.08 -17.27 -24.53
C SER A 151 8.56 -16.03 -25.25
N LEU A 152 8.65 -14.86 -24.59
CA LEU A 152 8.21 -13.59 -25.16
C LEU A 152 8.93 -13.30 -26.50
N GLU A 153 10.20 -13.70 -26.62
CA GLU A 153 10.97 -13.63 -27.87
C GLU A 153 10.42 -14.54 -28.98
N GLN A 154 9.95 -15.75 -28.66
CA GLN A 154 9.31 -16.64 -29.64
C GLN A 154 7.97 -16.09 -30.14
N LEU A 155 7.19 -15.43 -29.28
CA LEU A 155 5.96 -14.74 -29.66
C LEU A 155 6.24 -13.54 -30.56
N ILE A 156 7.26 -12.73 -30.25
CA ILE A 156 7.72 -11.62 -31.09
C ILE A 156 8.18 -12.14 -32.47
N TYR A 157 9.02 -13.17 -32.49
CA TYR A 157 9.53 -13.74 -33.74
C TYR A 157 8.41 -14.32 -34.61
N ALA A 158 7.46 -15.05 -34.02
CA ALA A 158 6.28 -15.56 -34.73
C ALA A 158 5.44 -14.43 -35.34
N TYR A 159 5.19 -13.35 -34.59
CA TYR A 159 4.43 -12.20 -35.08
C TYR A 159 5.13 -11.50 -36.27
N LEU A 160 6.44 -11.26 -36.16
CA LEU A 160 7.23 -10.59 -37.20
C LEU A 160 7.38 -11.45 -38.48
N THR A 161 7.41 -12.77 -38.36
CA THR A 161 7.59 -13.69 -39.49
C THR A 161 6.28 -14.15 -40.15
N ALA A 162 5.15 -14.12 -39.42
CA ALA A 162 3.84 -14.45 -39.97
C ALA A 162 3.41 -13.53 -41.14
N GLY A 163 3.93 -12.30 -41.19
CA GLY A 163 3.63 -11.32 -42.23
C GLY A 163 4.36 -11.49 -43.58
N GLN A 164 5.25 -12.48 -43.74
CA GLN A 164 6.10 -12.61 -44.95
C GLN A 164 5.77 -13.79 -45.89
N LYS A 165 4.57 -14.38 -45.82
CA LYS A 165 4.10 -15.33 -46.86
C LYS A 165 2.95 -14.72 -47.66
N GLY A 166 3.32 -14.00 -48.72
CA GLY A 166 2.36 -13.24 -49.54
C GLY A 166 2.92 -12.63 -50.83
N SER A 167 3.75 -13.36 -51.58
CA SER A 167 4.03 -13.16 -53.01
C SER A 167 4.59 -14.46 -53.60
#